data_AF-A0A1F3PPU9-F1
#
_entry.id   AF-A0A1F3PPU9-F1
#
_cell.length_a   1.000
_cell.length_b   1.000
_cell.length_c   1.000
_cell.angle_alpha   90.00
_cell.angle_beta   90.00
_cell.angle_gamma   90.00
#
_symmetry.space_group_name_H-M   'P 1'
#
loop_
_entity.id
_entity.type
_entity.pdbx_description
1 polymer ?
#
loop_
_entity_poly.entity_id
_entity_poly.type
_entity_poly.pdbx_seq_one_letter_code
_entity_poly.pdbx_strand_id
1 'polypeptide(L)'
;MIANRFKLILTAVFIINLPSINGQEKVNHLIKPGELWPDTEGKHINAHGGGILFHNGTYFWFGESRLIRGEKDRTNYGVGCYSSNDLLNWKNEGLALRVINDTASLLQPGSVIERRKIWLIAGISGCR
;
A
#
# COMPACT_ATOMS: atom_id res chain seq x y z
N MET A 1 -51.32 -9.62 15.69
CA MET A 1 -49.96 -10.06 16.09
C MET A 1 -49.29 -11.01 15.09
N ILE A 2 -50.02 -11.90 14.40
CA ILE A 2 -49.45 -12.88 13.44
C ILE A 2 -48.90 -12.22 12.15
N ALA A 3 -49.57 -11.21 11.60
CA ALA A 3 -49.13 -10.52 10.38
C ALA A 3 -47.78 -9.78 10.53
N ASN A 4 -47.49 -9.22 11.71
CA ASN A 4 -46.20 -8.56 11.98
C ASN A 4 -45.06 -9.58 12.10
N ARG A 5 -45.34 -10.81 12.56
CA ARG A 5 -44.34 -11.89 12.60
C ARG A 5 -44.02 -12.39 11.19
N PHE A 6 -45.01 -12.49 10.30
CA PHE A 6 -44.77 -12.81 8.89
C PHE A 6 -43.99 -11.72 8.15
N LYS A 7 -44.30 -10.43 8.37
CA LYS A 7 -43.50 -9.32 7.82
C LYS A 7 -42.06 -9.34 8.31
N LEU A 8 -41.85 -9.58 9.61
CA LEU A 8 -40.52 -9.65 10.21
C LEU A 8 -39.67 -10.80 9.62
N ILE A 9 -40.30 -11.97 9.43
CA ILE A 9 -39.65 -13.13 8.80
C ILE A 9 -39.32 -12.84 7.32
N LEU A 10 -40.25 -12.24 6.56
CA LEU A 10 -40.01 -11.89 5.16
C LEU A 10 -38.84 -10.89 5.01
N THR A 11 -38.77 -9.88 5.88
CA THR A 11 -37.68 -8.90 5.86
C THR A 11 -36.33 -9.51 6.26
N ALA A 12 -36.31 -10.45 7.20
CA ALA A 12 -35.08 -11.12 7.62
C ALA A 12 -34.51 -12.01 6.50
N VAL A 13 -35.36 -12.77 5.80
CA VAL A 13 -34.94 -13.60 4.65
C VAL A 13 -34.34 -12.76 3.53
N PHE A 14 -34.83 -11.53 3.31
CA PHE A 14 -34.31 -10.63 2.29
C PHE A 14 -32.88 -10.13 2.61
N ILE A 15 -32.55 -9.90 3.88
CA ILE A 15 -31.22 -9.43 4.29
C ILE A 15 -30.17 -10.56 4.17
N ILE A 16 -30.57 -11.81 4.41
CA ILE A 16 -29.65 -12.97 4.34
C ILE A 16 -29.25 -13.30 2.88
N ASN A 17 -30.08 -12.91 1.90
CA ASN A 17 -29.83 -13.16 0.47
C ASN A 17 -29.18 -11.98 -0.26
N LEU A 18 -28.75 -10.93 0.44
CA LEU A 18 -27.96 -9.88 -0.18
C LEU A 18 -26.61 -10.48 -0.62
N PRO A 19 -26.29 -10.51 -1.93
CA PRO A 19 -24.96 -10.89 -2.35
C PRO A 19 -23.97 -9.94 -1.68
N SER A 20 -22.96 -10.50 -1.02
CA SER A 20 -21.86 -9.70 -0.51
C SER A 20 -21.24 -8.97 -1.69
N ILE A 21 -21.29 -7.64 -1.68
CA ILE A 21 -20.54 -6.82 -2.63
C ILE A 21 -19.08 -6.97 -2.22
N ASN A 22 -18.43 -8.03 -2.71
CA ASN A 22 -16.99 -8.13 -2.66
C ASN A 22 -16.48 -7.03 -3.59
N GLY A 23 -15.83 -6.01 -3.02
CA GLY A 23 -15.13 -5.00 -3.84
C GLY A 23 -14.18 -5.74 -4.78
N GLN A 24 -14.31 -5.53 -6.08
CA GLN A 24 -13.37 -6.11 -7.04
C GLN A 24 -11.98 -5.57 -6.72
N GLU A 25 -11.02 -6.47 -6.44
CA GLU A 25 -9.62 -6.09 -6.43
C GLU A 25 -9.28 -5.49 -7.80
N LYS A 26 -8.69 -4.30 -7.79
CA LYS A 26 -8.34 -3.59 -9.02
C LYS A 26 -7.09 -4.24 -9.61
N VAL A 27 -7.30 -5.19 -10.52
CA VAL A 27 -6.22 -5.88 -11.22
C VAL A 27 -5.79 -5.08 -12.43
N ASN A 28 -4.52 -4.69 -12.47
CA ASN A 28 -3.87 -4.09 -13.61
C ASN A 28 -3.38 -5.20 -14.55
N HIS A 29 -3.63 -5.05 -15.85
CA HIS A 29 -3.18 -6.00 -16.89
C HIS A 29 -2.03 -5.47 -17.75
N LEU A 30 -1.77 -4.16 -17.68
CA LEU A 30 -0.71 -3.51 -18.44
C LEU A 30 -0.23 -2.25 -17.73
N ILE A 31 1.02 -1.88 -17.98
CA ILE A 31 1.60 -0.63 -17.50
C ILE A 31 1.17 0.50 -18.44
N LYS A 32 0.61 1.57 -17.87
CA LYS A 32 0.25 2.79 -18.60
C LYS A 32 1.13 3.94 -18.10
N PRO A 33 2.28 4.20 -18.76
CA PRO A 33 3.21 5.22 -18.31
C PRO A 33 2.54 6.60 -18.19
N GLY A 34 2.76 7.27 -17.06
CA GLY A 34 2.20 8.61 -16.78
C GLY A 34 0.78 8.61 -16.23
N GLU A 35 0.05 7.49 -16.27
CA GLU A 35 -1.26 7.38 -15.63
C GLU A 35 -1.14 7.05 -14.13
N LEU A 36 -2.24 7.28 -13.39
CA LEU A 36 -2.33 6.85 -12.01
C LEU A 36 -2.25 5.33 -11.94
N TRP A 37 -1.27 4.84 -11.19
CA TRP A 37 -1.12 3.43 -10.88
C TRP A 37 -1.63 3.17 -9.45
N PRO A 38 -2.80 2.55 -9.28
CA PRO A 38 -3.30 2.15 -7.98
C PRO A 38 -2.68 0.82 -7.52
N ASP A 39 -2.45 0.71 -6.21
CA ASP A 39 -2.13 -0.52 -5.50
C ASP A 39 -3.38 -1.43 -5.37
N THR A 40 -3.21 -2.60 -4.76
CA THR A 40 -4.30 -3.58 -4.55
C THR A 40 -5.43 -3.04 -3.66
N GLU A 41 -5.19 -2.00 -2.87
CA GLU A 41 -6.22 -1.31 -2.06
C GLU A 41 -6.87 -0.14 -2.81
N GLY A 42 -6.50 0.09 -4.07
CA GLY A 42 -7.00 1.18 -4.89
C GLY A 42 -6.35 2.54 -4.60
N LYS A 43 -5.32 2.60 -3.73
CA LYS A 43 -4.59 3.82 -3.40
C LYS A 43 -3.46 4.04 -4.41
N HIS A 44 -3.14 5.28 -4.72
CA HIS A 44 -2.04 5.57 -5.64
C HIS A 44 -0.70 5.08 -5.05
N ILE A 45 0.08 4.35 -5.85
CA ILE A 45 1.42 3.91 -5.47
C ILE A 45 2.30 5.14 -5.25
N ASN A 46 2.94 5.19 -4.09
CA ASN A 46 3.76 6.31 -3.63
C ASN A 46 5.19 5.84 -3.34
N ALA A 47 5.92 5.53 -4.40
CA ALA A 47 7.27 4.98 -4.35
C ALA A 47 8.20 5.71 -5.34
N HIS A 48 8.36 7.02 -5.14
CA HIS A 48 9.15 7.86 -6.04
C HIS A 48 10.65 7.55 -5.97
N GLY A 49 11.42 7.90 -7.01
CA GLY A 49 12.90 7.90 -6.99
C GLY A 49 13.54 6.57 -6.57
N GLY A 50 12.80 5.47 -6.73
CA GLY A 50 13.03 4.22 -6.03
C GLY A 50 13.99 3.24 -6.69
N GLY A 51 13.81 1.97 -6.34
CA GLY A 51 14.44 0.81 -6.97
C GLY A 51 13.59 -0.44 -6.74
N ILE A 52 13.72 -1.40 -7.66
CA ILE A 52 13.06 -2.71 -7.56
C ILE A 52 14.11 -3.77 -7.23
N LEU A 53 13.79 -4.62 -6.27
CA LEU A 53 14.58 -5.78 -5.85
C LEU A 53 13.76 -7.05 -6.12
N PHE A 54 14.34 -8.07 -6.72
CA PHE A 54 13.71 -9.39 -6.82
C PHE A 54 14.31 -10.35 -5.78
N HIS A 55 13.44 -11.01 -5.01
CA HIS A 55 13.84 -11.98 -4.00
C HIS A 55 12.78 -13.07 -3.85
N ASN A 56 13.20 -14.34 -3.94
CA ASN A 56 12.34 -15.52 -3.71
C ASN A 56 11.00 -15.51 -4.48
N GLY A 57 11.00 -15.07 -5.73
CA GLY A 57 9.77 -15.03 -6.55
C GLY A 57 8.94 -13.76 -6.39
N THR A 58 9.36 -12.81 -5.55
CA THR A 58 8.64 -11.55 -5.30
C THR A 58 9.51 -10.35 -5.66
N TYR A 59 8.91 -9.39 -6.35
CA TYR A 59 9.46 -8.07 -6.59
C TYR A 59 9.09 -7.13 -5.46
N PHE A 60 10.06 -6.38 -4.97
CA PHE A 60 9.88 -5.34 -3.96
C PHE A 60 10.27 -4.00 -4.55
N TRP A 61 9.34 -3.06 -4.56
CA TRP A 61 9.57 -1.69 -5.01
C TRP A 61 9.68 -0.78 -3.80
N PHE A 62 10.89 -0.26 -3.59
CA PHE A 62 11.18 0.71 -2.55
C PHE A 62 11.25 2.10 -3.15
N GLY A 63 10.65 3.09 -2.49
CA GLY A 63 10.70 4.47 -2.95
C GLY A 63 10.35 5.49 -1.88
N GLU A 64 10.53 6.76 -2.20
CA GLU A 64 10.17 7.86 -1.30
C GLU A 64 8.65 7.91 -1.19
N SER A 65 8.15 7.77 0.04
CA SER A 65 6.75 8.04 0.36
C SER A 65 6.58 9.53 0.61
N ARG A 66 6.00 10.24 -0.35
CA ARG A 66 5.75 11.68 -0.29
C ARG A 66 4.36 11.99 0.24
N LEU A 67 4.14 13.18 0.77
CA LEU A 67 2.80 13.57 1.18
C LEU A 67 1.85 13.79 0.03
N ILE A 68 0.57 13.55 0.30
CA ILE A 68 -0.51 14.03 -0.55
C ILE A 68 -0.52 15.57 -0.47
N ARG A 69 -0.61 16.20 -1.65
CA ARG A 69 -0.55 17.66 -1.82
C ARG A 69 -1.61 18.35 -0.94
N GLY A 70 -1.17 19.17 0.01
CA GLY A 70 -2.06 19.92 0.93
C GLY A 70 -1.77 19.68 2.42
N GLU A 71 -1.07 18.59 2.75
CA GLU A 71 -0.55 18.37 4.09
C GLU A 71 0.73 19.20 4.33
N LYS A 72 0.83 19.84 5.51
CA LYS A 72 1.85 20.87 5.80
C LYS A 72 3.25 20.31 6.09
N ASP A 73 3.37 19.02 6.40
CA ASP A 73 4.63 18.40 6.80
C ASP A 73 5.41 17.84 5.61
N ARG A 74 6.19 18.67 4.93
CA ARG A 74 7.05 18.30 3.77
C ARG A 74 8.08 17.17 4.02
N THR A 75 8.00 16.50 5.15
CA THR A 75 8.87 15.42 5.59
C THR A 75 8.41 14.13 4.93
N ASN A 76 9.22 13.61 4.00
CA ASN A 76 9.07 12.27 3.45
C ASN A 76 8.84 11.30 4.62
N TYR A 77 7.72 10.58 4.65
CA TYR A 77 7.40 9.66 5.75
C TYR A 77 8.39 8.47 5.83
N GLY A 78 9.34 8.44 4.90
CA GLY A 78 10.55 7.63 4.93
C GLY A 78 10.70 6.93 3.59
N VAL A 79 10.76 5.61 3.61
CA VAL A 79 10.87 4.77 2.42
C VAL A 79 9.68 3.81 2.42
N GLY A 80 8.77 3.97 1.47
CA GLY A 80 7.68 3.04 1.22
C GLY A 80 8.20 1.76 0.56
N CYS A 81 7.48 0.66 0.79
CA CYS A 81 7.72 -0.64 0.20
C CYS A 81 6.43 -1.19 -0.38
N TYR A 82 6.51 -1.70 -1.60
CA TYR A 82 5.44 -2.45 -2.24
C TYR A 82 5.96 -3.81 -2.68
N SER A 83 5.12 -4.85 -2.64
CA SER A 83 5.46 -6.17 -3.15
C SER A 83 4.58 -6.54 -4.35
N SER A 84 5.10 -7.32 -5.28
CA SER A 84 4.38 -7.80 -6.45
C SER A 84 4.99 -9.10 -6.97
N ASN A 85 4.17 -9.96 -7.54
CA ASN A 85 4.65 -11.18 -8.20
C ASN A 85 4.68 -11.03 -9.74
N ASP A 86 4.13 -9.94 -10.28
CA ASP A 86 3.90 -9.76 -11.72
C ASP A 86 4.34 -8.38 -12.26
N LEU A 87 4.88 -7.51 -11.41
CA LEU A 87 5.26 -6.12 -11.71
C LEU A 87 4.08 -5.19 -12.08
N LEU A 88 2.84 -5.68 -12.05
CA LEU A 88 1.62 -4.97 -12.44
C LEU A 88 0.77 -4.61 -11.23
N ASN A 89 0.63 -5.56 -10.31
CA ASN A 89 -0.24 -5.50 -9.16
C ASN A 89 0.65 -5.41 -7.92
N TRP A 90 0.63 -4.23 -7.29
CA TRP A 90 1.49 -3.91 -6.16
C TRP A 90 0.67 -3.89 -4.89
N LYS A 91 1.06 -4.71 -3.91
CA LYS A 91 0.56 -4.68 -2.54
C LYS A 91 1.40 -3.70 -1.73
N ASN A 92 0.74 -2.87 -0.94
CA ASN A 92 1.41 -1.96 -0.01
C ASN A 92 1.94 -2.74 1.21
N GLU A 93 3.25 -2.74 1.44
CA GLU A 93 3.89 -3.36 2.62
C GLU A 93 4.20 -2.33 3.72
N GLY A 94 3.83 -1.07 3.51
CA GLY A 94 4.07 0.03 4.43
C GLY A 94 5.45 0.67 4.27
N LEU A 95 6.00 1.17 5.38
CA LEU A 95 7.28 1.89 5.39
C LEU A 95 8.41 0.95 5.81
N ALA A 96 9.37 0.73 4.91
CA ALA A 96 10.62 0.01 5.18
C ALA A 96 11.61 0.85 6.01
N LEU A 97 11.52 2.18 5.92
CA LEU A 97 12.25 3.11 6.78
C LEU A 97 11.31 4.23 7.17
N ARG A 98 11.34 4.66 8.44
CA ARG A 98 10.50 5.74 8.95
C ARG A 98 11.37 6.85 9.53
N VAL A 99 10.88 8.09 9.45
CA VAL A 99 11.43 9.18 10.23
C VAL A 99 11.11 8.99 11.72
N ILE A 100 12.01 9.41 12.60
CA ILE A 100 11.93 9.26 14.05
C ILE A 100 11.77 10.64 14.65
N ASN A 101 10.74 10.86 15.48
CA ASN A 101 10.51 12.14 16.14
C ASN A 101 11.46 12.34 17.33
N ASP A 102 12.73 12.54 17.02
CA ASP A 102 13.83 12.78 17.94
C ASP A 102 14.80 13.75 17.28
N THR A 103 15.03 14.91 17.90
CA THR A 103 15.90 15.96 17.35
C THR A 103 17.38 15.57 17.33
N ALA A 104 17.77 14.55 18.10
CA ALA A 104 19.11 13.97 18.04
C ALA A 104 19.27 12.99 16.85
N SER A 105 18.17 12.58 16.21
CA SER A 105 18.21 11.64 15.10
C SER A 105 18.55 12.33 13.77
N LEU A 106 19.39 11.68 12.97
CA LEU A 106 19.62 12.07 11.58
C LEU A 106 18.38 11.86 10.70
N LEU A 107 17.45 10.98 11.14
CA LEU A 107 16.22 10.65 10.44
C LEU A 107 15.01 11.37 11.05
N GLN A 108 15.16 12.62 11.48
CA GLN A 108 14.06 13.40 12.04
C GLN A 108 13.11 13.97 10.98
N PRO A 109 11.89 14.40 11.37
CA PRO A 109 11.03 15.16 10.49
C PRO A 109 11.78 16.38 9.92
N GLY A 110 11.82 16.48 8.60
CA GLY A 110 12.53 17.55 7.87
C GLY A 110 13.78 17.06 7.16
N SER A 111 14.30 15.89 7.55
CA SER A 111 15.42 15.27 6.86
C SER A 111 15.07 14.90 5.42
N VAL A 112 16.00 15.20 4.52
CA VAL A 112 15.92 14.79 3.12
C VAL A 112 16.48 13.37 3.03
N ILE A 113 15.61 12.46 2.65
CA ILE A 113 15.98 11.10 2.29
C ILE A 113 15.61 11.01 0.80
N GLU A 114 16.56 10.65 -0.07
CA GLU A 114 16.40 10.62 -1.53
C GLU A 114 17.09 9.43 -2.21
N ARG A 115 16.58 9.02 -3.38
CA ARG A 115 17.24 8.06 -4.32
C ARG A 115 17.78 6.76 -3.69
N ARG A 116 17.00 6.14 -2.82
CA ARG A 116 17.44 4.97 -2.04
C ARG A 116 17.74 3.79 -2.94
N LYS A 117 18.66 2.94 -2.48
CA LYS A 117 19.06 1.70 -3.12
C LYS A 117 19.11 0.63 -2.05
N ILE A 118 18.55 -0.52 -2.34
CA ILE A 118 18.48 -1.66 -1.45
C ILE A 118 19.29 -2.77 -2.11
N TRP A 119 20.14 -3.43 -1.33
CA TRP A 119 20.95 -4.56 -1.77
C TRP A 119 20.73 -5.71 -0.80
N LEU A 120 20.55 -6.92 -1.34
CA LEU A 120 20.54 -8.13 -0.53
C LEU A 120 21.98 -8.51 -0.18
N ILE A 121 22.26 -8.62 1.10
CA ILE A 121 23.50 -9.23 1.60
C ILE A 121 23.17 -10.68 1.95
N ALA A 122 23.63 -11.62 1.13
CA ALA A 122 23.39 -13.05 1.34
C ALA A 122 23.99 -13.49 2.69
N GLY A 123 23.18 -14.13 3.53
CA GLY A 123 23.57 -14.61 4.86
C GLY A 123 22.94 -13.85 6.04
N ILE A 124 22.26 -12.72 5.79
CA ILE A 124 21.45 -12.03 6.81
C ILE A 124 19.98 -12.25 6.47
N SER A 125 19.31 -13.09 7.25
CA SER A 125 17.88 -13.29 7.15
C SER A 125 17.13 -12.05 7.65
N GLY A 126 16.51 -11.29 6.72
CA GLY A 126 15.32 -10.49 7.06
C GLY A 126 15.35 -9.03 6.59
N CYS A 127 14.47 -8.72 5.65
CA CYS A 127 13.56 -7.60 5.84
C CYS A 127 12.31 -8.21 6.49
N ARG A 128 12.04 -7.87 7.75
CA ARG A 128 10.83 -8.28 8.47
C ARG A 128 10.13 -7.02 8.95
#